data_AF-A0A6P1DCD0-F1
#
_entry.id   AF-A0A6P1DCD0-F1
#
_cell.length_a   1.000
_cell.length_b   1.000
_cell.length_c   1.000
_cell.angle_alpha   90.00
_cell.angle_beta   90.00
_cell.angle_gamma   90.00
#
_symmetry.space_group_name_H-M   'P 1'
#
loop_
_entity.id
_entity.type
_entity.pdbx_description
1 polymer ?
#
loop_
_entity_poly.entity_id
_entity_poly.type
_entity_poly.pdbx_seq_one_letter_code
_entity_poly.pdbx_strand_id
1 'polypeptide(L)'
;MYLAASTDDPLAAHHASPWITGTSGTLCHTMTIRVCEAVGFTPRIRYHVDDFSAVLALVAAGRGIASVPELGALDPPEGVVLTSLPTRRRTRLAYRSCTRAHPAISAARNALHDCAAKHFPQCLP
;
A
#
# COMPACT_ATOMS: atom_id res chain seq x y z
N MET A 1 2.10 -2.03 -5.32
CA MET A 1 2.43 -2.04 -3.87
C MET A 1 3.92 -1.77 -3.78
N TYR A 2 4.35 -1.05 -2.76
CA TYR A 2 5.76 -0.73 -2.56
C TYR A 2 6.26 -1.27 -1.23
N LEU A 3 7.53 -1.64 -1.20
CA LEU A 3 8.32 -1.74 0.00
C LEU A 3 8.87 -0.35 0.30
N ALA A 4 8.51 0.19 1.45
CA ALA A 4 9.07 1.43 1.99
C ALA A 4 10.19 1.09 2.97
N ALA A 5 11.40 1.56 2.67
CA ALA A 5 12.61 1.37 3.48
C ALA A 5 13.54 2.58 3.35
N SER A 6 14.61 2.63 4.15
CA SER A 6 15.65 3.66 4.02
C SER A 6 16.72 3.32 2.98
N THR A 7 16.69 2.11 2.43
CA THR A 7 17.59 1.59 1.39
C THR A 7 16.78 0.99 0.24
N ASP A 8 17.40 0.80 -0.91
CA ASP A 8 16.81 0.18 -2.10
C ASP A 8 17.00 -1.34 -2.15
N ASP A 9 17.34 -1.95 -1.00
CA ASP A 9 17.58 -3.39 -0.90
C ASP A 9 16.34 -4.20 -1.32
N PRO A 10 16.53 -5.38 -1.93
CA PRO A 10 15.42 -6.25 -2.29
C PRO A 10 14.72 -6.78 -1.03
N LEU A 11 13.42 -7.06 -1.14
CA LEU A 11 12.60 -7.57 -0.03
C LEU A 11 13.26 -8.73 0.75
N ALA A 12 13.92 -9.66 0.06
CA ALA A 12 14.59 -10.82 0.67
C ALA A 12 15.73 -10.43 1.64
N ALA A 13 16.39 -9.29 1.43
CA ALA A 13 17.45 -8.79 2.31
C ALA A 13 16.89 -8.37 3.69
N HIS A 14 15.58 -8.12 3.80
CA HIS A 14 14.94 -7.58 4.99
C HIS A 14 14.35 -8.62 5.95
N HIS A 15 14.77 -9.89 5.86
CA HIS A 15 14.30 -10.96 6.75
C HIS A 15 14.56 -10.66 8.24
N ALA A 16 15.60 -9.90 8.57
CA ALA A 16 15.95 -9.50 9.93
C ALA A 16 15.45 -8.10 10.34
N SER A 17 14.95 -7.31 9.40
CA SER A 17 14.50 -5.92 9.64
C SER A 17 13.26 -5.88 10.53
N PRO A 18 13.06 -4.81 11.34
CA PRO A 18 11.81 -4.61 12.06
C PRO A 18 10.71 -4.13 11.11
N TRP A 19 9.55 -4.79 11.16
CA TRP A 19 8.41 -4.49 10.29
C TRP A 19 7.37 -3.61 10.98
N ILE A 20 6.86 -2.65 10.22
CA ILE A 20 5.68 -1.84 10.52
C ILE A 20 4.56 -2.34 9.62
N THR A 21 3.41 -2.68 10.20
CA THR A 21 2.27 -3.21 9.45
C THR A 21 0.95 -2.75 10.05
N GLY A 22 -0.17 -3.01 9.37
CA GLY A 22 -1.49 -2.73 9.93
C GLY A 22 -1.79 -3.62 11.14
N THR A 23 -2.85 -3.28 11.88
CA THR A 23 -3.35 -4.11 12.97
C THR A 23 -3.68 -5.53 12.48
N SER A 24 -3.39 -6.53 13.31
CA SER A 24 -3.67 -7.93 12.99
C SER A 24 -5.12 -8.15 12.58
N GLY A 25 -5.35 -8.96 11.54
CA GLY A 25 -6.68 -9.17 10.95
C GLY A 25 -7.07 -8.19 9.83
N THR A 26 -6.32 -7.10 9.64
CA THR A 26 -6.51 -6.22 8.47
C THR A 26 -5.93 -6.82 7.20
N LEU A 27 -6.45 -6.40 6.04
CA LEU A 27 -5.89 -6.79 4.74
C LEU A 27 -4.43 -6.37 4.58
N CYS A 28 -4.05 -5.20 5.12
CA CYS A 28 -2.66 -4.72 5.08
C CYS A 28 -1.74 -5.66 5.84
N HIS A 29 -2.14 -6.07 7.04
CA HIS A 29 -1.41 -7.06 7.82
C HIS A 29 -1.25 -8.38 7.06
N THR A 30 -2.35 -8.98 6.62
CA THR A 30 -2.33 -10.25 5.89
C THR A 30 -1.46 -10.17 4.63
N MET A 31 -1.51 -9.05 3.92
CA MET A 31 -0.73 -8.88 2.69
C MET A 31 0.77 -8.78 2.98
N THR A 32 1.17 -8.06 4.02
CA THR A 32 2.57 -7.99 4.45
C THR A 32 3.12 -9.38 4.75
N ILE A 33 2.39 -10.18 5.54
CA ILE A 33 2.78 -11.56 5.85
C ILE A 33 2.98 -12.36 4.56
N ARG A 34 1.98 -12.38 3.68
CA ARG A 34 2.01 -13.16 2.42
C ARG A 34 3.16 -12.77 1.50
N VAL A 35 3.47 -11.48 1.39
CA VAL A 35 4.55 -10.99 0.53
C VAL A 35 5.91 -11.42 1.07
N CYS A 36 6.10 -11.41 2.39
CA CYS A 36 7.34 -11.90 3.02
C CYS A 36 7.47 -13.42 2.91
N GLU A 37 6.39 -14.16 3.16
CA GLU A 37 6.36 -15.62 3.04
C GLU A 37 6.66 -16.05 1.60
N ALA A 38 6.17 -15.32 0.61
CA ALA A 38 6.45 -15.58 -0.81
C ALA A 38 7.94 -15.46 -1.18
N VAL A 39 8.75 -14.76 -0.36
CA VAL A 39 10.20 -14.69 -0.51
C VAL A 39 10.96 -15.46 0.58
N GLY A 40 10.26 -16.30 1.34
CA GLY A 40 10.86 -17.31 2.21
C GLY A 40 11.10 -16.91 3.66
N PHE A 41 10.48 -15.83 4.17
CA PHE A 41 10.59 -15.48 5.59
C PHE A 41 9.30 -14.97 6.23
N THR A 42 9.17 -15.14 7.55
CA THR A 42 8.12 -14.52 8.35
C THR A 42 8.62 -13.18 8.90
N PRO A 43 7.91 -12.05 8.67
CA PRO A 43 8.40 -10.74 9.08
C PRO A 43 8.34 -10.57 10.60
N ARG A 44 9.39 -9.98 11.18
CA ARG A 44 9.40 -9.60 12.60
C ARG A 44 8.67 -8.27 12.80
N ILE A 45 7.38 -8.35 13.11
CA ILE A 45 6.54 -7.18 13.34
C ILE A 45 6.91 -6.51 14.67
N ARG A 46 7.28 -5.23 14.61
CA ARG A 46 7.60 -4.39 15.78
C ARG A 46 6.52 -3.35 16.06
N TYR A 47 5.83 -2.89 15.02
CA TYR A 47 4.82 -1.84 15.13
C TYR A 47 3.55 -2.21 14.38
N HIS A 48 2.41 -1.91 14.99
CA HIS A 48 1.11 -1.93 14.34
C HIS A 48 0.59 -0.50 14.19
N VAL A 49 0.36 -0.07 12.95
CA VAL A 49 -0.04 1.30 12.60
C VAL A 49 -1.02 1.25 11.42
N ASP A 50 -2.20 1.84 11.59
CA ASP A 50 -3.29 1.81 10.59
C ASP A 50 -3.40 3.12 9.77
N ASP A 51 -2.39 3.98 9.85
CA ASP A 51 -2.25 5.20 9.04
C ASP A 51 -0.95 5.18 8.22
N PHE A 52 -1.05 5.32 6.90
CA PHE A 52 0.12 5.21 6.02
C PHE A 52 1.10 6.38 6.16
N SER A 53 0.63 7.57 6.51
CA SER A 53 1.51 8.73 6.74
C SER A 53 2.39 8.49 7.96
N ALA A 54 1.80 7.97 9.04
CA ALA A 54 2.52 7.57 10.24
C ALA A 54 3.49 6.39 9.99
N VAL A 55 3.08 5.41 9.18
CA VAL A 55 3.97 4.33 8.73
C VAL A 55 5.20 4.89 8.03
N LEU A 56 5.02 5.77 7.04
CA LEU A 56 6.13 6.35 6.27
C LEU A 56 7.03 7.22 7.13
N ALA A 57 6.47 7.97 8.09
CA ALA A 57 7.26 8.76 9.04
C ALA A 57 8.15 7.86 9.93
N LEU A 58 7.65 6.69 10.35
CA LEU A 58 8.44 5.72 11.11
C LEU A 58 9.54 5.08 10.25
N VAL A 59 9.28 4.83 8.97
CA VAL A 59 10.30 4.36 8.02
C VAL A 59 11.40 5.42 7.86
N ALA A 60 11.02 6.68 7.60
CA ALA A 60 11.95 7.80 7.48
C ALA A 60 12.81 7.99 8.74
N ALA A 61 12.22 7.76 9.92
CA ALA A 61 12.93 7.80 11.20
C ALA A 61 13.78 6.54 11.50
N GLY A 62 13.94 5.63 10.53
CA GLY A 62 14.74 4.41 10.67
C GLY A 62 14.19 3.40 11.68
N ARG A 63 12.88 3.46 11.99
CA ARG A 63 12.25 2.56 12.98
C ARG A 63 11.82 1.22 12.39
N GLY A 64 11.77 1.11 11.07
CA GLY A 64 11.52 -0.15 10.38
C GLY A 64 11.18 0.05 8.92
N ILE A 65 10.60 -0.98 8.34
CA ILE A 65 10.18 -1.04 6.94
C ILE A 65 8.70 -1.43 6.86
N ALA A 66 8.06 -1.15 5.72
CA ALA A 66 6.65 -1.45 5.54
C ALA A 66 6.29 -1.82 4.10
N SER A 67 5.24 -2.62 3.94
CA SER A 67 4.53 -2.75 2.67
C SER A 67 3.39 -1.74 2.62
N VAL A 68 3.39 -0.86 1.61
CA VAL A 68 2.42 0.24 1.46
C VAL A 68 1.74 0.19 0.08
N PRO A 69 0.43 0.52 -0.01
CA PRO A 69 -0.22 0.71 -1.28
C PRO A 69 0.25 2.02 -1.92
N GLU A 70 0.24 2.05 -3.25
CA GLU A 70 0.58 3.24 -4.04
C GLU A 70 -0.24 4.48 -3.63
N LEU A 71 -1.55 4.31 -3.38
CA LEU A 71 -2.42 5.37 -2.86
C LEU A 71 -1.96 5.96 -1.51
N GLY A 72 -1.26 5.17 -0.69
CA GLY A 72 -0.75 5.59 0.61
C GLY A 72 0.68 6.10 0.58
N ALA A 73 1.31 6.16 -0.60
CA ALA A 73 2.71 6.47 -0.79
C ALA A 73 2.93 7.57 -1.85
N LEU A 74 1.95 8.45 -2.02
CA LEU A 74 1.96 9.52 -3.01
C LEU A 74 3.05 10.57 -2.78
N ASP A 75 3.33 10.88 -1.52
CA ASP A 75 4.30 11.89 -1.10
C ASP A 75 5.13 11.33 0.05
N PRO A 76 6.11 10.45 -0.24
CA PRO A 76 6.93 9.85 0.80
C PRO A 76 7.89 10.89 1.43
N PRO A 77 8.12 10.86 2.75
CA PRO A 77 9.12 11.71 3.39
C PRO A 77 10.53 11.48 2.82
N GLU A 78 11.40 12.48 2.96
CA GLU A 78 12.81 12.36 2.59
C GLU A 78 13.47 11.16 3.28
N GLY A 79 14.33 10.45 2.55
CA GLY A 79 15.01 9.25 3.04
C GLY A 79 14.18 7.97 2.94
N VAL A 80 12.92 8.02 2.48
CA VAL A 80 12.14 6.82 2.17
C VAL A 80 12.29 6.43 0.70
N VAL A 81 12.82 5.23 0.47
CA VAL A 81 12.88 4.57 -0.82
C VAL A 81 11.66 3.67 -0.99
N LEU A 82 11.00 3.78 -2.14
CA LEU A 82 9.85 2.96 -2.53
C LEU A 82 10.23 1.95 -3.62
N THR A 83 10.44 0.69 -3.23
CA THR A 83 10.76 -0.40 -4.16
C THR A 83 9.49 -1.15 -4.57
N SER A 84 9.25 -1.30 -5.88
CA SER A 84 8.06 -1.99 -6.38
C SER A 84 8.04 -3.46 -5.95
N LEU A 85 6.93 -3.90 -5.37
CA LEU A 85 6.69 -5.30 -5.03
C LEU A 85 5.92 -5.99 -6.16
N PRO A 86 6.16 -7.30 -6.41
CA PRO A 86 5.46 -8.08 -7.44
C PRO A 86 4.02 -8.43 -7.03
N THR A 87 3.31 -7.46 -6.47
CA THR A 87 1.93 -7.61 -6.04
C THR A 87 1.13 -6.33 -6.22
N ARG A 88 -0.16 -6.50 -6.52
CA ARG A 88 -1.06 -5.42 -6.91
C ARG A 88 -2.29 -5.39 -6.02
N ARG A 89 -2.59 -4.21 -5.49
CA ARG A 89 -3.86 -3.92 -4.82
C ARG A 89 -4.84 -3.39 -5.85
N ARG A 90 -6.08 -3.90 -5.85
CA ARG A 90 -7.16 -3.41 -6.71
C ARG A 90 -8.20 -2.69 -5.85
N THR A 91 -8.38 -1.40 -6.08
CA THR A 91 -9.49 -0.63 -5.52
C THR A 91 -10.68 -0.68 -6.49
N ARG A 92 -11.89 -0.88 -5.96
CA ARG A 92 -13.12 -1.03 -6.75
C ARG A 92 -14.23 -0.16 -6.15
N LEU A 93 -15.10 0.35 -7.01
CA LEU A 93 -16.32 1.04 -6.61
C LEU A 93 -17.45 0.03 -6.48
N ALA A 94 -18.09 -0.01 -5.31
CA ALA A 94 -19.27 -0.82 -5.05
C ALA A 94 -20.49 0.09 -4.90
N TYR A 95 -21.55 -0.24 -5.63
CA TYR A 95 -22.83 0.46 -5.58
C TYR A 95 -23.94 -0.51 -6.00
N ARG A 96 -25.19 -0.20 -5.63
CA ARG A 96 -26.34 -1.05 -5.95
C ARG A 96 -26.55 -1.09 -7.47
N SER A 97 -26.68 -2.28 -8.06
CA SER A 97 -26.75 -2.47 -9.51
C SER A 97 -27.84 -1.62 -10.19
N CYS A 98 -29.03 -1.53 -9.60
CA CYS A 98 -30.15 -0.72 -10.12
C CYS A 98 -29.91 0.80 -10.09
N THR A 99 -28.90 1.29 -9.36
CA THR A 99 -28.58 2.71 -9.26
C THR A 99 -27.53 3.16 -10.28
N ARG A 100 -27.07 2.27 -11.16
CA ARG A 100 -26.01 2.57 -12.14
C ARG A 100 -26.33 3.81 -13.00
N ALA A 101 -27.57 3.97 -13.41
CA ALA A 101 -28.03 5.09 -14.23
C ALA A 101 -28.44 6.33 -13.42
N HIS A 102 -28.44 6.26 -12.08
CA HIS A 102 -28.79 7.40 -11.25
C HIS A 102 -27.75 8.53 -11.47
N PRO A 103 -28.18 9.78 -11.77
CA PRO A 103 -27.26 10.84 -12.19
C PRO A 103 -26.10 11.07 -11.20
N ALA A 104 -26.39 11.12 -9.90
CA ALA A 104 -25.36 11.32 -8.88
C ALA A 104 -24.34 10.16 -8.81
N ILE A 105 -24.78 8.91 -9.01
CA ILE A 105 -23.88 7.74 -8.98
C ILE A 105 -23.01 7.72 -10.24
N SER A 106 -23.60 8.02 -11.40
CA SER A 106 -22.85 8.13 -12.66
C SER A 106 -21.79 9.23 -12.58
N ALA A 107 -22.17 10.42 -12.09
CA ALA A 107 -21.25 11.54 -11.92
C ALA A 107 -20.09 11.22 -10.97
N ALA A 108 -20.38 10.65 -9.79
CA ALA A 108 -19.35 10.28 -8.82
C ALA A 108 -18.39 9.20 -9.38
N ARG A 109 -18.91 8.20 -10.09
CA ARG A 109 -18.08 7.17 -10.74
C ARG A 109 -17.15 7.77 -11.78
N ASN A 110 -17.67 8.62 -12.66
CA ASN A 110 -16.88 9.26 -13.71
C ASN A 110 -15.77 10.12 -13.08
N ALA A 111 -16.12 10.96 -12.11
CA ALA A 111 -15.14 11.80 -11.41
C ALA A 111 -14.02 10.97 -10.74
N LEU A 112 -14.37 9.85 -10.09
CA LEU A 112 -13.39 8.95 -9.47
C LEU A 112 -12.52 8.25 -10.52
N HIS A 113 -13.08 7.82 -11.65
CA HIS A 113 -12.32 7.23 -12.75
C HIS A 113 -11.38 8.24 -13.41
N ASP A 114 -11.85 9.45 -13.69
CA ASP A 114 -11.05 10.52 -14.28
C ASP A 114 -9.91 10.94 -13.35
N CYS A 115 -10.17 11.04 -12.05
CA CYS A 115 -9.13 11.33 -11.06
C CYS A 115 -8.09 10.21 -10.99
N ALA A 116 -8.53 8.95 -10.96
CA ALA A 116 -7.63 7.80 -10.93
C ALA A 116 -6.78 7.71 -12.21
N ALA A 117 -7.37 7.97 -13.39
CA ALA A 117 -6.68 8.01 -14.67
C ALA A 117 -5.54 9.04 -14.69
N LYS A 118 -5.77 10.22 -14.09
CA LYS A 118 -4.78 11.31 -14.03
C LYS A 118 -3.61 11.00 -13.09
N HIS A 119 -3.89 10.43 -11.92
CA HIS A 119 -2.88 10.23 -10.87
C HIS A 119 -2.20 8.86 -10.94
N PHE A 120 -2.85 7.86 -11.53
CA PHE A 120 -2.39 6.48 -11.60
C PHE A 120 -2.60 5.91 -13.01
N PRO A 121 -1.86 6.40 -14.03
CA PRO A 121 -2.07 5.98 -15.41
C PRO A 121 -1.86 4.46 -15.60
N GLN A 122 -0.99 3.84 -14.79
CA GLN A 122 -0.76 2.38 -14.74
C GLN A 122 -1.89 1.55 -14.10
N CYS A 123 -2.94 2.19 -13.58
CA CYS A 123 -4.10 1.53 -12.96
C CYS A 123 -5.32 1.42 -13.89
N LEU A 124 -5.24 1.97 -15.11
CA LEU A 124 -6.26 1.76 -16.13
C LEU A 124 -6.06 0.39 -16.81
N PRO A 125 -7.16 -0.29 -17.19
CA PRO A 125 -7.10 -1.58 -17.88
C PRO A 125 -6.41 -1.49 -19.24
#